data_AF-A0A6L9JX07-F1
#
_entry.id   AF-A0A6L9JX07-F1
#
_cell.length_a   1.000
_cell.length_b   1.000
_cell.length_c   1.000
_cell.angle_alpha   90.00
_cell.angle_beta   90.00
_cell.angle_gamma   90.00
#
_symmetry.space_group_name_H-M   'P 1'
#
loop_
_entity.id
_entity.type
_entity.pdbx_description
1 polymer ?
#
loop_
_entity_poly.entity_id
_entity_poly.type
_entity_poly.pdbx_seq_one_letter_code
_entity_poly.pdbx_strand_id
1 'polypeptide(L)'
;MFMQVEGEEWHQWRSVSQEISAGLRDVVGNTPIGQVTQDIVYRQIQLMKSLPLEAAERVKEIQDRAIQAVINGERPDELYRMIMESGNVAAGRARMIARTEIGRATTALTQARALSVGSEGYWWRIEGAGTRPSHRKMKDKFVRWEDPPTLDGMTGHAGCLPNCKCWPEVHIPPPRS
;
A
#
# COMPACT_ATOMS: atom_id res chain seq x y z
N MET A 1 19.61 3.91 -31.93
CA MET A 1 18.31 3.22 -32.09
C MET A 1 17.77 2.74 -30.75
N PHE A 2 18.49 1.89 -29.98
CA PHE A 2 18.03 1.44 -28.65
C PHE A 2 17.81 2.57 -27.61
N MET A 3 18.74 3.53 -27.48
CA MET A 3 18.59 4.65 -26.52
C MET A 3 17.43 5.61 -26.85
N GLN A 4 17.02 5.67 -28.12
CA GLN A 4 15.92 6.55 -28.56
C GLN A 4 14.56 5.90 -28.24
N VAL A 5 14.45 4.58 -28.42
CA VAL A 5 13.29 3.80 -28.00
C VAL A 5 13.14 3.83 -26.48
N GLU A 6 14.22 3.68 -25.71
CA GLU A 6 14.17 3.79 -24.24
C GLU A 6 13.72 5.18 -23.75
N GLY A 7 14.13 6.24 -24.44
CA GLY A 7 13.70 7.61 -24.14
C GLY A 7 12.21 7.84 -24.43
N GLU A 8 11.74 7.39 -25.59
CA GLU A 8 10.33 7.48 -25.99
C GLU A 8 9.42 6.67 -25.06
N GLU A 9 9.83 5.45 -24.70
CA GLU A 9 9.13 4.62 -23.71
C GLU A 9 9.08 5.31 -22.35
N TRP A 10 10.18 5.90 -21.89
CA TRP A 10 10.21 6.62 -20.61
C TRP A 10 9.23 7.81 -20.58
N HIS A 11 9.16 8.58 -21.66
CA HIS A 11 8.22 9.69 -21.78
C HIS A 11 6.77 9.22 -21.76
N GLN A 12 6.46 8.12 -22.45
CA GLN A 12 5.13 7.52 -22.43
C GLN A 12 4.76 7.02 -21.02
N TRP A 13 5.64 6.27 -20.37
CA TRP A 13 5.43 5.81 -18.99
C TRP A 13 5.24 6.96 -18.00
N ARG A 14 5.98 8.05 -18.18
CA ARG A 14 5.84 9.25 -17.34
C ARG A 14 4.47 9.92 -17.54
N SER A 15 4.01 10.06 -18.79
CA SER A 15 2.70 10.65 -19.09
C SER A 15 1.57 9.82 -18.47
N VAL A 16 1.59 8.50 -18.66
CA VAL A 16 0.60 7.59 -18.07
C VAL A 16 0.61 7.68 -16.54
N SER A 17 1.79 7.73 -15.92
CA SER A 17 1.91 7.86 -14.46
C SER A 17 1.33 9.19 -13.96
N GLN A 18 1.51 10.28 -14.72
CA GLN A 18 0.94 11.59 -14.38
C GLN A 18 -0.59 11.59 -14.46
N GLU A 19 -1.15 10.96 -15.49
CA GLU A 19 -2.61 10.80 -15.64
C GLU A 19 -3.21 9.95 -14.53
N ILE A 20 -2.58 8.81 -14.19
CA ILE A 20 -3.00 7.96 -13.07
C ILE A 20 -2.98 8.78 -11.77
N SER A 21 -1.91 9.52 -11.51
CA SER A 21 -1.78 10.34 -10.30
C SER A 21 -2.84 11.44 -10.24
N ALA A 22 -3.19 12.04 -11.38
CA ALA A 22 -4.26 13.03 -11.46
C ALA A 22 -5.63 12.40 -11.12
N GLY A 23 -5.94 11.24 -11.70
CA GLY A 23 -7.17 10.50 -11.39
C GLY A 23 -7.23 10.02 -9.94
N LEU A 24 -6.11 9.58 -9.36
CA LEU A 24 -6.05 9.20 -7.95
C LEU A 24 -6.28 10.39 -7.02
N ARG A 25 -5.70 11.56 -7.33
CA ARG A 25 -5.95 12.80 -6.57
C ARG A 25 -7.41 13.20 -6.63
N ASP A 26 -8.04 13.10 -7.80
CA ASP A 26 -9.47 13.37 -7.96
C ASP A 26 -10.32 12.42 -7.12
N VAL A 27 -10.10 11.10 -7.22
CA VAL A 27 -10.83 10.11 -6.43
C VAL A 27 -10.63 10.33 -4.93
N VAL A 28 -9.41 10.58 -4.47
CA VAL A 28 -9.14 10.78 -3.04
C VAL A 28 -9.70 12.11 -2.52
N GLY A 29 -9.62 13.18 -3.32
CA GLY A 29 -10.04 14.52 -2.92
C GLY A 29 -11.55 14.75 -3.03
N ASN A 30 -12.20 14.14 -4.02
CA ASN A 30 -13.59 14.43 -4.39
C ASN A 30 -14.57 13.28 -4.08
N THR A 31 -14.10 12.18 -3.49
CA THR A 31 -14.96 11.07 -3.06
C THR A 31 -14.62 10.62 -1.63
N PRO A 32 -15.50 9.87 -0.94
CA PRO A 32 -15.20 9.31 0.38
C PRO A 32 -14.01 8.34 0.43
N ILE A 33 -13.47 7.91 -0.73
CA ILE A 33 -12.35 6.96 -0.81
C ILE A 33 -11.13 7.42 -0.01
N GLY A 34 -10.82 8.72 -0.04
CA GLY A 34 -9.70 9.27 0.72
C GLY A 34 -9.85 9.06 2.23
N GLN A 35 -11.04 9.38 2.75
CA GLN A 35 -11.37 9.21 4.17
C GLN A 35 -11.37 7.74 4.57
N VAL A 36 -11.99 6.86 3.76
CA VAL A 36 -12.00 5.42 4.00
C VAL A 36 -10.58 4.83 3.99
N THR A 37 -9.71 5.31 3.09
CA THR A 37 -8.29 4.89 3.04
C THR A 37 -7.57 5.26 4.33
N GLN A 38 -7.72 6.50 4.80
CA GLN A 38 -7.13 6.96 6.06
C GLN A 38 -7.67 6.14 7.25
N ASP A 39 -8.98 5.90 7.30
CA ASP A 39 -9.61 5.08 8.35
C ASP A 39 -9.06 3.66 8.39
N ILE A 40 -8.88 3.00 7.24
CA ILE A 40 -8.32 1.64 7.17
C ILE A 40 -6.90 1.62 7.76
N VAL A 41 -6.08 2.60 7.40
CA VAL A 41 -4.69 2.69 7.88
C VAL A 41 -4.64 3.01 9.38
N TYR A 42 -5.42 3.99 9.86
CA TYR A 42 -5.41 4.42 11.26
C TYR A 42 -5.98 3.41 12.25
N ARG A 43 -6.95 2.57 11.84
CA ARG A 43 -7.45 1.48 12.69
C ARG A 43 -6.33 0.54 13.14
N GLN A 44 -5.24 0.42 12.36
CA GLN A 44 -4.08 -0.38 12.75
C GLN A 44 -3.33 0.20 13.96
N ILE A 45 -3.23 1.54 14.08
CA ILE A 45 -2.60 2.19 15.24
C ILE A 45 -3.45 1.97 16.50
N GLN A 46 -4.78 2.10 16.38
CA GLN A 46 -5.69 1.95 17.53
C GLN A 46 -5.64 0.55 18.16
N LEU A 47 -5.28 -0.47 17.36
CA LEU A 47 -5.05 -1.82 17.87
C LEU A 47 -3.75 -1.94 18.69
N MET A 48 -2.80 -1.00 18.54
CA MET A 48 -1.56 -0.94 19.31
C MET A 48 -1.81 -0.24 20.65
N LYS A 49 -2.49 -0.94 21.57
CA LYS A 49 -2.97 -0.44 22.87
C LYS A 49 -1.91 0.16 23.81
N SER A 50 -0.62 0.09 23.49
CA SER A 50 0.47 0.42 24.41
C SER A 50 1.59 1.28 23.82
N LEU A 51 1.32 2.05 22.75
CA LEU A 51 2.31 2.99 22.21
C LEU A 51 2.35 4.30 23.04
N PRO A 52 3.53 4.79 23.43
CA PRO A 52 3.69 6.16 23.93
C PRO A 52 3.12 7.18 22.95
N LEU A 53 2.62 8.32 23.44
CA LEU A 53 1.97 9.35 22.61
C LEU A 53 2.88 9.85 21.49
N GLU A 54 4.14 10.14 21.80
CA GLU A 54 5.12 10.62 20.83
C GLU A 54 5.40 9.56 19.75
N ALA A 55 5.39 8.28 20.13
CA ALA A 55 5.53 7.17 19.18
C ALA A 55 4.30 7.03 18.30
N ALA A 56 3.09 7.23 18.85
CA ALA A 56 1.84 7.18 18.09
C ALA A 56 1.76 8.33 17.07
N GLU A 57 2.13 9.55 17.46
CA GLU A 57 2.21 10.71 16.57
C GLU A 57 3.20 10.46 15.43
N ARG A 58 4.38 9.91 15.74
CA ARG A 58 5.38 9.57 14.72
C ARG A 58 4.88 8.51 13.74
N VAL A 59 4.19 7.47 14.23
CA VAL A 59 3.60 6.44 13.35
C VAL A 59 2.55 7.07 12.45
N LYS A 60 1.71 7.97 12.98
CA LYS A 60 0.71 8.70 12.20
C LYS A 60 1.35 9.52 11.08
N GLU A 61 2.40 10.28 11.39
CA GLU A 61 3.11 11.09 10.38
C GLU A 61 3.68 10.23 9.24
N ILE A 62 4.27 9.09 9.57
CA ILE A 62 4.81 8.15 8.58
C ILE A 62 3.68 7.59 7.69
N GLN A 63 2.54 7.23 8.29
CA GLN A 63 1.38 6.73 7.56
C GLN A 63 0.77 7.79 6.63
N ASP A 64 0.62 9.02 7.12
CA ASP A 64 0.10 10.15 6.33
C ASP A 64 1.00 10.40 5.12
N ARG A 65 2.31 10.43 5.34
CA ARG A 65 3.28 10.60 4.26
C ARG A 65 3.27 9.44 3.26
N ALA A 66 3.05 8.21 3.73
CA ALA A 66 2.93 7.03 2.87
C ALA A 66 1.68 7.10 1.99
N ILE A 67 0.54 7.53 2.54
CA ILE A 67 -0.70 7.75 1.77
C ILE A 67 -0.47 8.82 0.70
N GLN A 68 0.14 9.96 1.05
CA GLN A 68 0.48 11.00 0.07
C GLN A 68 1.42 10.49 -1.02
N ALA A 69 2.43 9.70 -0.66
CA ALA A 69 3.34 9.10 -1.63
C ALA A 69 2.61 8.25 -2.66
N VAL A 70 1.65 7.42 -2.22
CA VAL A 70 0.85 6.57 -3.10
C VAL A 70 -0.03 7.39 -4.02
N ILE A 71 -0.69 8.44 -3.50
CA ILE A 71 -1.56 9.33 -4.28
C ILE A 71 -0.77 10.09 -5.35
N ASN A 72 0.44 10.53 -5.01
CA ASN A 72 1.29 11.33 -5.88
C ASN A 72 2.19 10.50 -6.81
N GLY A 73 2.18 9.17 -6.69
CA GLY A 73 3.06 8.28 -7.46
C GLY A 73 4.54 8.44 -7.11
N GLU A 74 4.84 8.83 -5.87
CA GLU A 74 6.20 9.10 -5.41
C GLU A 74 6.98 7.80 -5.15
N ARG A 75 8.31 7.91 -5.19
CA ARG A 75 9.18 6.78 -4.89
C ARG A 75 9.26 6.55 -3.38
N PRO A 76 9.30 5.28 -2.91
CA PRO A 76 9.49 4.95 -1.50
C PRO A 76 10.78 5.53 -0.86
N ASP A 77 11.76 5.91 -1.69
CA ASP A 77 13.04 6.47 -1.25
C ASP A 77 12.89 7.83 -0.55
N GLU A 78 11.82 8.57 -0.81
CA GLU A 78 11.52 9.83 -0.12
C GLU A 78 11.04 9.60 1.30
N LEU A 79 10.12 8.65 1.48
CA LEU A 79 9.67 8.24 2.81
C LEU A 79 10.83 7.66 3.62
N TYR A 80 11.71 6.89 2.98
CA TYR A 80 12.94 6.41 3.62
C TYR A 80 13.82 7.55 4.14
N ARG A 81 14.07 8.58 3.31
CA ARG A 81 14.88 9.75 3.70
C ARG A 81 14.27 10.48 4.89
N MET A 82 12.95 10.73 4.86
CA MET A 82 12.23 11.35 5.97
C MET A 82 12.34 10.53 7.27
N ILE A 83 12.27 9.19 7.20
CA ILE A 83 12.46 8.35 8.38
C ILE A 83 13.89 8.43 8.89
N MET A 84 14.89 8.43 8.00
CA MET A 84 16.31 8.53 8.37
C MET A 84 16.67 9.87 9.01
N GLU A 85 16.11 10.97 8.52
CA GLU A 85 16.34 12.32 9.02
C GLU A 85 15.91 12.49 10.49
N SER A 86 15.03 11.63 11.00
CA SER A 86 14.66 11.61 12.42
C SER A 86 15.74 11.09 13.38
N GLY A 87 16.89 10.62 12.87
CA GLY A 87 18.09 10.29 13.66
C GLY A 87 18.02 9.04 14.55
N ASN A 88 16.82 8.51 14.82
CA ASN A 88 16.60 7.45 15.81
C ASN A 88 16.39 6.05 15.20
N VAL A 89 16.67 5.85 13.91
CA VAL A 89 16.35 4.61 13.19
C VAL A 89 17.53 4.16 12.32
N ALA A 90 17.99 2.91 12.52
CA ALA A 90 19.01 2.31 11.66
C ALA A 90 18.53 2.20 10.20
N ALA A 91 19.42 2.37 9.22
CA ALA A 91 19.08 2.41 7.80
C ALA A 91 18.27 1.20 7.29
N GLY A 92 18.63 -0.01 7.71
CA GLY A 92 17.88 -1.22 7.36
C GLY A 92 16.44 -1.20 7.90
N ARG A 93 16.26 -0.69 9.12
CA ARG A 93 14.94 -0.55 9.75
C ARG A 93 14.11 0.55 9.08
N ALA A 94 14.71 1.70 8.78
CA ALA A 94 14.05 2.79 8.07
C ALA A 94 13.52 2.33 6.70
N ARG A 95 14.34 1.57 5.96
CA ARG A 95 13.94 1.00 4.66
C ARG A 95 12.79 0.00 4.80
N MET A 96 12.85 -0.89 5.80
CA MET A 96 11.76 -1.82 6.07
C MET A 96 10.46 -1.09 6.38
N ILE A 97 10.50 -0.08 7.25
CA ILE A 97 9.33 0.73 7.62
C ILE A 97 8.76 1.41 6.37
N ALA A 98 9.58 2.14 5.61
CA ALA A 98 9.13 2.83 4.41
C ALA A 98 8.41 1.90 3.43
N ARG A 99 9.01 0.73 3.12
CA ARG A 99 8.40 -0.25 2.20
C ARG A 99 7.08 -0.81 2.74
N THR A 100 7.01 -1.05 4.03
CA THR A 100 5.83 -1.62 4.69
C THR A 100 4.68 -0.63 4.71
N GLU A 101 4.95 0.63 5.07
CA GLU A 101 3.91 1.67 5.14
C GLU A 101 3.41 2.07 3.75
N ILE A 102 4.27 2.08 2.72
CA ILE A 102 3.82 2.22 1.32
C ILE A 102 2.92 1.05 0.92
N GLY A 103 3.32 -0.19 1.19
CA GLY A 103 2.50 -1.37 0.86
C GLY A 103 1.13 -1.36 1.55
N ARG A 104 1.08 -0.93 2.82
CA ARG A 104 -0.16 -0.72 3.56
C ARG A 104 -1.03 0.37 2.95
N ALA A 105 -0.46 1.54 2.65
CA ALA A 105 -1.18 2.65 2.05
C ALA A 105 -1.75 2.27 0.67
N THR A 106 -0.96 1.58 -0.16
CA THR A 106 -1.42 1.07 -1.46
C THR A 106 -2.58 0.10 -1.30
N THR A 107 -2.44 -0.88 -0.41
CA THR A 107 -3.49 -1.90 -0.19
C THR A 107 -4.75 -1.29 0.41
N ALA A 108 -4.63 -0.33 1.31
CA ALA A 108 -5.77 0.39 1.89
C ALA A 108 -6.53 1.19 0.82
N LEU A 109 -5.80 1.90 -0.07
CA LEU A 109 -6.42 2.62 -1.18
C LEU A 109 -7.12 1.67 -2.16
N THR A 110 -6.49 0.53 -2.47
CA THR A 110 -7.11 -0.52 -3.29
C THR A 110 -8.36 -1.07 -2.63
N GLN A 111 -8.33 -1.38 -1.33
CA GLN A 111 -9.47 -1.88 -0.57
C GLN A 111 -10.62 -0.88 -0.56
N ALA A 112 -10.35 0.40 -0.28
CA ALA A 112 -11.37 1.45 -0.27
C ALA A 112 -12.10 1.51 -1.62
N ARG A 113 -11.34 1.53 -2.73
CA ARG A 113 -11.88 1.55 -4.10
C ARG A 113 -12.62 0.25 -4.46
N ALA A 114 -12.14 -0.88 -3.99
CA ALA A 114 -12.77 -2.17 -4.22
C ALA A 114 -14.14 -2.25 -3.51
N LEU A 115 -14.20 -1.84 -2.25
CA LEU A 115 -15.43 -1.81 -1.47
C LEU A 115 -16.47 -0.85 -2.06
N SER A 116 -16.06 0.30 -2.61
CA SER A 116 -17.00 1.24 -3.24
C SER A 116 -17.70 0.68 -4.48
N VAL A 117 -17.11 -0.31 -5.14
CA VAL A 117 -17.72 -1.01 -6.29
C VAL A 117 -18.35 -2.36 -5.89
N GLY A 118 -18.46 -2.64 -4.59
CA GLY A 118 -19.10 -3.85 -4.07
C GLY A 118 -18.23 -5.10 -4.11
N SER A 119 -16.90 -4.97 -4.24
CA SER A 119 -15.99 -6.10 -4.14
C SER A 119 -15.93 -6.63 -2.70
N GLU A 120 -16.15 -7.93 -2.52
CA GLU A 120 -16.02 -8.60 -1.21
C GLU A 120 -14.57 -9.01 -0.88
N GLY A 121 -13.69 -9.06 -1.87
CA GLY A 121 -12.34 -9.58 -1.67
C GLY A 121 -11.48 -9.63 -2.92
N TYR A 122 -10.40 -10.40 -2.84
CA TYR A 122 -9.37 -10.46 -3.88
C TYR A 122 -8.69 -11.82 -3.91
N TRP A 123 -8.03 -12.12 -5.03
CA TRP A 123 -7.10 -13.24 -5.15
C TRP A 123 -5.70 -12.82 -4.73
N TRP A 124 -5.10 -13.54 -3.78
CA TRP A 124 -3.77 -13.22 -3.28
C TRP A 124 -2.68 -13.61 -4.27
N ARG A 125 -2.00 -12.62 -4.85
CA ARG A 125 -0.89 -12.83 -5.77
C ARG A 125 0.45 -12.63 -5.10
N ILE A 126 1.49 -13.28 -5.62
CA ILE A 126 2.84 -13.29 -5.05
C ILE A 126 3.86 -12.78 -6.06
N GLU A 127 4.95 -12.15 -5.58
CA GLU A 127 6.08 -11.72 -6.43
C GLU A 127 6.74 -12.89 -7.18
N GLY A 128 6.65 -14.10 -6.61
CA GLY A 128 7.31 -15.29 -7.15
C GLY A 128 8.55 -15.64 -6.34
N ALA A 129 9.72 -15.69 -6.99
CA ALA A 129 10.99 -15.99 -6.33
C ALA A 129 11.27 -14.98 -5.20
N GLY A 130 11.72 -15.47 -4.04
CA GLY A 130 11.94 -14.64 -2.84
C GLY A 130 10.71 -14.46 -1.94
N THR A 131 9.53 -14.93 -2.36
CA THR A 131 8.34 -14.95 -1.48
C THR A 131 8.55 -15.89 -0.29
N ARG A 132 8.20 -15.47 0.93
CA ARG A 132 8.29 -16.29 2.16
C ARG A 132 7.36 -17.52 2.09
N PRO A 133 7.67 -18.65 2.76
CA PRO A 133 6.83 -19.86 2.68
C PRO A 133 5.37 -19.66 3.09
N SER A 134 5.10 -18.91 4.16
CA SER A 134 3.74 -18.55 4.61
C SER A 134 2.96 -17.80 3.54
N HIS A 135 3.58 -16.82 2.88
CA HIS A 135 3.01 -16.05 1.79
C HIS A 135 2.81 -16.89 0.51
N ARG A 136 3.73 -17.82 0.19
CA ARG A 136 3.55 -18.73 -0.95
C ARG A 136 2.32 -19.62 -0.80
N LYS A 137 2.00 -20.04 0.42
CA LYS A 137 0.78 -20.82 0.72
C LYS A 137 -0.51 -20.04 0.49
N MET A 138 -0.43 -18.71 0.31
CA MET A 138 -1.58 -17.87 -0.01
C MET A 138 -1.78 -17.69 -1.51
N LYS A 139 -0.83 -18.10 -2.35
CA LYS A 139 -0.94 -17.96 -3.81
C LYS A 139 -2.30 -18.47 -4.29
N ASP A 140 -3.02 -17.60 -5.00
CA ASP A 140 -4.31 -17.87 -5.65
C ASP A 140 -5.45 -18.20 -4.67
N LYS A 141 -5.28 -17.93 -3.37
CA LYS A 141 -6.38 -18.01 -2.41
C LYS A 141 -7.21 -16.74 -2.44
N PHE A 142 -8.52 -16.90 -2.37
CA PHE A 142 -9.44 -15.79 -2.18
C PHE A 142 -9.40 -15.31 -0.73
N VAL A 143 -9.29 -14.00 -0.54
CA VAL A 143 -9.27 -13.36 0.78
C VAL A 143 -10.35 -12.28 0.81
N ARG A 144 -11.24 -12.36 1.79
CA ARG A 144 -12.27 -11.35 2.04
C ARG A 144 -11.63 -10.11 2.67
N TRP A 145 -12.14 -8.93 2.34
CA TRP A 145 -11.61 -7.67 2.90
C TRP A 145 -11.81 -7.58 4.42
N GLU A 146 -12.84 -8.22 4.95
CA GLU A 146 -13.16 -8.28 6.38
C GLU A 146 -12.42 -9.39 7.15
N ASP A 147 -11.80 -10.35 6.46
CA ASP A 147 -11.15 -11.52 7.08
C ASP A 147 -9.72 -11.71 6.53
N PRO A 148 -8.78 -10.80 6.87
CA PRO A 148 -7.37 -10.96 6.50
C PRO A 148 -6.73 -12.19 7.17
N PRO A 149 -5.85 -12.92 6.45
CA PRO A 149 -5.12 -14.04 7.04
C PRO A 149 -4.09 -13.58 8.07
N THR A 150 -3.71 -14.51 8.95
CA THR A 150 -2.55 -14.34 9.86
C THR A 150 -1.36 -15.11 9.32
N LEU A 151 -0.29 -14.39 8.95
CA LEU A 151 0.95 -14.93 8.41
C LEU A 151 2.13 -14.37 9.21
N ASP A 152 3.15 -15.18 9.46
CA ASP A 152 4.36 -14.75 10.19
C ASP A 152 4.06 -14.09 11.55
N GLY A 153 2.97 -14.51 12.21
CA GLY A 153 2.52 -13.95 13.50
C GLY A 153 1.81 -12.60 13.39
N MET A 154 1.47 -12.13 12.19
CA MET A 154 0.78 -10.85 11.96
C MET A 154 -0.45 -11.05 11.08
N THR A 155 -1.56 -10.43 11.45
CA THR A 155 -2.78 -10.38 10.64
C THR A 155 -2.68 -9.23 9.63
N GLY A 156 -2.89 -9.51 8.35
CA GLY A 156 -2.86 -8.47 7.33
C GLY A 156 -3.10 -8.97 5.91
N HIS A 157 -3.50 -8.04 5.05
CA HIS A 157 -3.71 -8.30 3.63
C HIS A 157 -2.39 -8.40 2.83
N ALA A 158 -2.48 -8.85 1.58
CA ALA A 158 -1.37 -8.90 0.65
C ALA A 158 -0.73 -7.50 0.52
N GLY A 159 0.58 -7.40 0.73
CA GLY A 159 1.31 -6.13 0.68
C GLY A 159 1.41 -5.39 2.01
N CYS A 160 0.65 -5.78 3.05
CA CYS A 160 0.62 -5.07 4.33
C CYS A 160 1.64 -5.55 5.39
N LEU A 161 2.25 -6.72 5.19
CA LEU A 161 3.21 -7.31 6.13
C LEU A 161 4.64 -6.80 5.88
N PRO A 162 5.55 -6.88 6.87
CA PRO A 162 6.92 -6.37 6.72
C PRO A 162 7.63 -6.89 5.47
N ASN A 163 8.14 -5.98 4.64
CA ASN A 163 8.79 -6.28 3.34
C ASN A 163 7.97 -7.17 2.39
N CYS A 164 6.65 -7.24 2.56
CA CYS A 164 5.78 -8.00 1.67
C CYS A 164 5.70 -7.32 0.30
N LYS A 165 5.72 -8.12 -0.76
CA LYS A 165 5.53 -7.68 -2.14
C LYS A 165 4.42 -8.46 -2.85
N CYS A 166 3.59 -9.15 -2.07
CA CYS A 166 2.34 -9.70 -2.55
C CYS A 166 1.35 -8.56 -2.83
N TRP A 167 0.35 -8.80 -3.69
CA TRP A 167 -0.66 -7.79 -3.99
C TRP A 167 -2.05 -8.41 -4.11
N PRO A 168 -3.11 -7.62 -3.84
CA PRO A 168 -4.47 -8.04 -4.07
C PRO A 168 -4.85 -7.90 -5.55
N GLU A 169 -5.20 -9.00 -6.21
CA GLU A 169 -5.93 -8.94 -7.48
C GLU A 169 -7.43 -8.91 -7.20
N VAL A 170 -7.98 -7.69 -7.21
CA VAL A 170 -9.35 -7.42 -6.78
C VAL A 170 -10.36 -8.20 -7.62
N HIS A 171 -11.29 -8.88 -6.95
CA HIS A 171 -12.45 -9.46 -7.61
C HIS A 171 -13.52 -8.38 -7.80
N ILE A 172 -13.77 -8.00 -9.05
CA ILE A 172 -14.79 -7.02 -9.39
C ILE A 172 -16.12 -7.76 -9.64
N PRO A 173 -17.18 -7.47 -8.86
CA PRO A 173 -18.47 -8.09 -9.09
C PRO A 173 -19.05 -7.66 -10.45
N PRO A 174 -19.97 -8.46 -11.03
CA PRO A 174 -20.70 -8.04 -12.23
C PRO A 174 -21.49 -6.75 -11.96
N PRO A 175 -21.80 -5.96 -13.00
CA PRO A 175 -22.65 -4.78 -12.86
C PRO A 175 -23.97 -5.15 -12.17
N ARG A 176 -24.41 -4.32 -11.21
CA ARG A 176 -25.73 -4.48 -10.62
C ARG A 176 -26.76 -4.11 -11.70
N SER A 177 -27.64 -5.07 -12.02
CA SER A 177 -28.80 -4.89 -12.91
C SER A 177 -29.84 -3.95 -12.31
#